data_AF-A0A2T1M092-F1
#
_entry.id   AF-A0A2T1M092-F1
#
_cell.length_a   1.000
_cell.length_b   1.000
_cell.length_c   1.000
_cell.angle_alpha   90.00
_cell.angle_beta   90.00
_cell.angle_gamma   90.00
#
_symmetry.space_group_name_H-M   'P 1'
#
loop_
_entity.id
_entity.type
_entity.pdbx_description
1 polymer ?
#
loop_
_entity_poly.entity_id
_entity_poly.type
_entity_poly.pdbx_seq_one_letter_code
_entity_poly.pdbx_strand_id
1 'polypeptide(L)'
;MTANLFDVNYYRQANPDLAINGVITDEQLTNHFFTYGVFEAGRQFSRLADLSFYRASNSDLASLDNLSLYNHLANNGVKEGRRFSPFYDTQFYQMANPDLIQAGLDNEGLFNHVQASVLSVINENRRFSPFFDIQYYRQTYSSELGAFDNAGLLEHFKVSGINEGRKSSPFVDVNFYLQYLDSYKDLAATRAAVNNNRGLAFRELQSSGLRQGQRFSPIVDLDFYRDYNPDLAYLDNGTLFNHLVLTGSTEGRRLSASYDPVFYSIANSDLTGMGSQQLLNHFVNFGINEYRQSSDSYSGGFYLGNNSDLLQGGLSSQQALNHYEIIGLHEGRRANSIAIALSGTPGTFFGNATNLGAFTSGRSGIINEAVNNSGAIDVYRFTVAFPSNVSLQINNLTAPVNYFLVVDRNGNGVLDADEYISNIQTSSTSNIGGNFAAGTYYLIVQQATTNQPTNYRLNLSSNGLGGINTSRDPGETTATALNLGVLSTTFNTIEFNDFIGTSDLQDIYRFTTTDQGNFNGQIFNISSSVIAEIFIDSNKNEILEDGEIIFSQSGNSQFLLRNIPDEVAQTYYIRIRPNPSTNKGTYSLGYTFT
;
A
#
# COMPACT_ATOMS: atom_id res chain seq x y z
N MET A 1 34.61 13.01 0.11
CA MET A 1 35.14 12.67 1.46
C MET A 1 34.42 11.41 1.85
N THR A 2 35.14 10.34 2.22
CA THR A 2 34.52 9.06 2.60
C THR A 2 33.51 9.26 3.73
N ALA A 3 32.36 8.59 3.67
CA ALA A 3 31.32 8.70 4.70
C ALA A 3 31.84 8.32 6.10
N ASN A 4 31.71 9.21 7.08
CA ASN A 4 32.11 8.91 8.46
C ASN A 4 30.98 8.20 9.22
N LEU A 5 31.00 6.87 9.19
CA LEU A 5 29.96 6.06 9.82
C LEU A 5 30.03 6.04 11.36
N PHE A 6 31.23 6.13 11.93
CA PHE A 6 31.48 5.96 13.36
C PHE A 6 31.54 7.30 14.07
N ASP A 7 30.57 7.56 14.95
CA ASP A 7 30.58 8.71 15.85
C ASP A 7 30.96 8.25 17.26
N VAL A 8 32.18 8.56 17.68
CA VAL A 8 32.71 8.16 19.00
C VAL A 8 31.90 8.75 20.17
N ASN A 9 31.34 9.95 20.01
CA ASN A 9 30.52 10.57 21.03
C ASN A 9 29.18 9.87 21.15
N TYR A 10 28.58 9.52 20.01
CA TYR A 10 27.36 8.70 20.00
C TYR A 10 27.62 7.30 20.55
N TYR A 11 28.71 6.64 20.14
CA TYR A 11 29.06 5.31 20.62
C TYR A 11 29.24 5.30 22.14
N ARG A 12 29.88 6.32 22.72
CA ARG A 12 29.95 6.50 24.17
C ARG A 12 28.57 6.63 24.82
N GLN A 13 27.71 7.47 24.25
CA GLN A 13 26.38 7.77 24.81
C GLN A 13 25.45 6.55 24.76
N ALA A 14 25.44 5.84 23.63
CA ALA A 14 24.55 4.72 23.38
C ALA A 14 24.98 3.42 24.10
N ASN A 15 26.24 3.35 24.54
CA ASN A 15 26.83 2.17 25.16
C ASN A 15 27.40 2.49 26.55
N PRO A 16 26.57 2.87 27.54
CA PRO A 16 27.02 3.32 28.85
C PRO A 16 27.74 2.22 29.67
N ASP A 17 27.55 0.95 29.31
CA ASP A 17 28.25 -0.20 29.89
C ASP A 17 29.77 -0.14 29.66
N LEU A 18 30.23 0.50 28.59
CA LEU A 18 31.66 0.64 28.29
C LEU A 18 32.40 1.47 29.34
N ALA A 19 31.76 2.52 29.83
CA ALA A 19 32.31 3.35 30.89
C ALA A 19 32.46 2.56 32.20
N ILE A 20 31.51 1.66 32.50
CA ILE A 20 31.56 0.77 33.67
C ILE A 20 32.78 -0.17 33.58
N ASN A 21 33.14 -0.59 32.36
CA ASN A 21 34.28 -1.47 32.10
C ASN A 21 35.61 -0.72 31.83
N GLY A 22 35.67 0.58 32.09
CA GLY A 22 36.90 1.38 31.96
C GLY A 22 37.30 1.73 30.52
N VAL A 23 36.41 1.53 29.54
CA VAL A 23 36.58 1.96 28.14
C VAL A 23 35.98 3.36 28.01
N ILE A 24 36.82 4.40 28.16
CA ILE A 24 36.34 5.79 28.36
C ILE A 24 36.90 6.74 27.29
N THR A 25 38.17 6.60 26.91
CA THR A 25 38.81 7.51 25.95
C THR A 25 38.33 7.25 24.52
N ASP A 26 38.39 8.27 23.66
CA ASP A 26 38.01 8.13 22.24
C ASP A 26 38.79 7.01 21.54
N GLU A 27 40.08 6.88 21.84
CA GLU A 27 40.95 5.82 21.33
C GLU A 27 40.50 4.44 21.81
N GLN A 28 40.21 4.28 23.12
CA GLN A 28 39.71 3.02 23.68
C GLN A 28 38.36 2.63 23.08
N LEU A 29 37.44 3.58 22.91
CA LEU A 29 36.12 3.36 22.34
C LEU A 29 36.20 2.96 20.86
N THR A 30 37.05 3.64 20.09
CA THR A 30 37.29 3.32 18.68
C THR A 30 37.89 1.93 18.54
N ASN A 31 38.94 1.63 19.33
CA ASN A 31 39.57 0.31 19.33
C ASN A 31 38.59 -0.79 19.77
N HIS A 32 37.78 -0.52 20.79
CA HIS A 32 36.74 -1.44 21.23
C HIS A 32 35.73 -1.73 20.12
N PHE A 33 35.24 -0.71 19.42
CA PHE A 33 34.27 -0.91 18.34
C PHE A 33 34.83 -1.84 17.25
N PHE A 34 36.02 -1.55 16.72
CA PHE A 34 36.60 -2.36 15.65
C PHE A 34 37.09 -3.74 16.08
N THR A 35 37.38 -3.94 17.37
CA THR A 35 37.83 -5.25 17.89
C THR A 35 36.65 -6.14 18.32
N TYR A 36 35.61 -5.55 18.93
CA TYR A 36 34.51 -6.27 19.55
C TYR A 36 33.15 -5.74 19.12
N GLY A 37 32.93 -4.42 19.25
CA GLY A 37 31.61 -3.82 19.11
C GLY A 37 30.95 -4.02 17.75
N VAL A 38 31.72 -4.08 16.66
CA VAL A 38 31.18 -4.34 15.31
C VAL A 38 30.60 -5.76 15.21
N PHE A 39 31.12 -6.74 15.96
CA PHE A 39 30.64 -8.12 15.97
C PHE A 39 29.48 -8.34 16.96
N GLU A 40 29.31 -7.45 17.93
CA GLU A 40 28.26 -7.52 18.93
C GLU A 40 26.89 -7.13 18.33
N ALA A 41 25.90 -8.02 18.44
CA ALA A 41 24.54 -7.72 18.00
C ALA A 41 23.95 -6.58 18.85
N GLY A 42 23.39 -5.56 18.18
CA GLY A 42 22.72 -4.44 18.85
C GLY A 42 23.63 -3.30 19.32
N ARG A 43 24.96 -3.39 19.13
CA ARG A 43 25.87 -2.28 19.45
C ARG A 43 25.59 -1.07 18.55
N GLN A 44 25.19 0.05 19.14
CA GLN A 44 24.88 1.27 18.39
C GLN A 44 26.14 2.10 18.19
N PHE A 45 26.55 2.30 16.94
CA PHE A 45 27.79 3.03 16.57
C PHE A 45 27.56 4.27 15.71
N SER A 46 26.35 4.41 15.19
CA SER A 46 25.94 5.54 14.35
C SER A 46 24.51 5.93 14.66
N ARG A 47 24.20 7.24 14.61
CA ARG A 47 22.82 7.71 14.69
C ARG A 47 22.01 7.30 13.47
N LEU A 48 22.67 7.15 12.32
CA LEU A 48 22.06 7.00 11.00
C LEU A 48 22.35 5.66 10.34
N ALA A 49 23.25 4.83 10.84
CA ALA A 49 23.55 3.52 10.24
C ALA A 49 23.17 2.35 11.16
N ASP A 50 22.53 1.33 10.59
CA ASP A 50 22.17 0.09 11.26
C ASP A 50 22.53 -1.10 10.37
N LEU A 51 23.54 -1.88 10.76
CA LEU A 51 24.04 -3.01 9.96
C LEU A 51 23.02 -4.14 9.82
N SER A 52 22.13 -4.31 10.80
CA SER A 52 21.09 -5.33 10.73
C SER A 52 20.03 -4.94 9.71
N PHE A 53 19.64 -3.66 9.70
CA PHE A 53 18.76 -3.10 8.67
C PHE A 53 19.42 -3.11 7.29
N TYR A 54 20.72 -2.78 7.22
CA TYR A 54 21.48 -2.79 5.98
C TYR A 54 21.49 -4.18 5.34
N ARG A 55 21.76 -5.22 6.13
CA ARG A 55 21.66 -6.62 5.68
C ARG A 55 20.24 -6.97 5.22
N ALA A 56 19.23 -6.64 6.01
CA ALA A 56 17.84 -7.01 5.70
C ALA A 56 17.28 -6.31 4.46
N SER A 57 17.77 -5.10 4.16
CA SER A 57 17.28 -4.28 3.04
C SER A 57 18.00 -4.53 1.72
N ASN A 58 19.12 -5.28 1.74
CA ASN A 58 19.96 -5.54 0.57
C ASN A 58 20.24 -7.05 0.52
N SER A 59 19.44 -7.77 -0.25
CA SER A 59 19.43 -9.24 -0.30
C SER A 59 20.78 -9.84 -0.74
N ASP A 60 21.54 -9.12 -1.57
CA ASP A 60 22.89 -9.47 -1.99
C ASP A 60 23.90 -9.52 -0.84
N LEU A 61 23.60 -8.84 0.29
CA LEU A 61 24.46 -8.75 1.46
C LEU A 61 24.05 -9.70 2.60
N ALA A 62 23.00 -10.52 2.41
CA ALA A 62 22.39 -11.32 3.46
C ALA A 62 23.36 -12.29 4.16
N SER A 63 24.41 -12.75 3.46
CA SER A 63 25.42 -13.69 3.97
C SER A 63 26.63 -13.03 4.64
N LEU A 64 26.75 -11.69 4.58
CA LEU A 64 27.91 -10.98 5.12
C LEU A 64 27.84 -10.85 6.64
N ASP A 65 29.00 -11.02 7.29
CA ASP A 65 29.19 -10.69 8.69
C ASP A 65 29.17 -9.17 8.92
N ASN A 66 29.07 -8.74 10.18
CA ASN A 66 28.94 -7.31 10.50
C ASN A 66 30.18 -6.49 10.09
N LEU A 67 31.39 -7.06 10.19
CA LEU A 67 32.60 -6.32 9.82
C LEU A 67 32.64 -6.09 8.30
N SER A 68 32.31 -7.12 7.51
CA SER A 68 32.22 -7.01 6.06
C SER A 68 31.11 -6.06 5.64
N LEU A 69 29.96 -6.05 6.32
CA LEU A 69 28.88 -5.08 6.09
C LEU A 69 29.32 -3.65 6.41
N TYR A 70 30.00 -3.43 7.54
CA TYR A 70 30.53 -2.12 7.90
C TYR A 70 31.50 -1.62 6.83
N ASN A 71 32.45 -2.46 6.43
CA ASN A 71 33.43 -2.14 5.40
C ASN A 71 32.77 -1.88 4.04
N HIS A 72 31.77 -2.70 3.66
CA HIS A 72 31.03 -2.50 2.43
C HIS A 72 30.25 -1.18 2.48
N LEU A 73 29.56 -0.88 3.58
CA LEU A 73 28.80 0.36 3.74
C LEU A 73 29.72 1.59 3.66
N ALA A 74 30.86 1.56 4.35
CA ALA A 74 31.80 2.67 4.41
C ALA A 74 32.47 2.95 3.05
N ASN A 75 32.80 1.91 2.29
CA ASN A 75 33.54 2.05 1.04
C ASN A 75 32.64 2.18 -0.20
N ASN A 76 31.44 1.60 -0.17
CA ASN A 76 30.55 1.50 -1.32
C ASN A 76 29.11 1.90 -0.99
N GLY A 77 28.52 1.32 0.07
CA GLY A 77 27.08 1.38 0.32
C GLY A 77 26.51 2.80 0.45
N VAL A 78 27.21 3.71 1.14
CA VAL A 78 26.77 5.12 1.21
C VAL A 78 26.86 5.78 -0.16
N LYS A 79 27.99 5.60 -0.87
CA LYS A 79 28.19 6.15 -2.22
C LYS A 79 27.15 5.63 -3.23
N GLU A 80 26.80 4.37 -3.15
CA GLU A 80 25.76 3.72 -3.96
C GLU A 80 24.33 4.16 -3.61
N GLY A 81 24.12 4.82 -2.45
CA GLY A 81 22.81 5.22 -1.98
C GLY A 81 21.96 4.04 -1.48
N ARG A 82 22.60 2.95 -1.04
CA ARG A 82 21.90 1.76 -0.53
C ARG A 82 21.10 2.09 0.73
N ARG A 83 20.04 1.33 1.02
CA ARG A 83 19.24 1.50 2.24
C ARG A 83 19.93 0.85 3.44
N PHE A 84 20.49 1.66 4.34
CA PHE A 84 21.22 1.21 5.53
C PHE A 84 20.66 1.74 6.86
N SER A 85 19.54 2.45 6.80
CA SER A 85 18.94 3.09 7.97
C SER A 85 17.42 2.99 7.94
N PRO A 86 16.77 2.68 9.08
CA PRO A 86 15.34 2.86 9.25
C PRO A 86 14.92 4.32 9.46
N PHE A 87 15.88 5.26 9.53
CA PHE A 87 15.61 6.67 9.84
C PHE A 87 16.23 7.66 8.85
N TYR A 88 17.08 7.20 7.95
CA TYR A 88 17.67 8.02 6.88
C TYR A 88 17.49 7.31 5.54
N ASP A 89 16.87 8.00 4.59
CA ASP A 89 16.69 7.50 3.25
C ASP A 89 17.39 8.46 2.26
N THR A 90 18.45 7.97 1.62
CA THR A 90 19.30 8.80 0.75
C THR A 90 18.52 9.32 -0.44
N GLN A 91 17.73 8.47 -1.11
CA GLN A 91 16.94 8.85 -2.28
C GLN A 91 15.87 9.89 -1.90
N PHE A 92 15.16 9.68 -0.78
CA PHE A 92 14.22 10.65 -0.28
C PHE A 92 14.90 11.98 0.08
N TYR A 93 16.08 11.95 0.72
CA TYR A 93 16.79 13.17 1.09
C TYR A 93 17.24 13.97 -0.14
N GLN A 94 17.67 13.29 -1.22
CA GLN A 94 17.96 13.91 -2.51
C GLN A 94 16.72 14.62 -3.07
N MET A 95 15.60 13.90 -3.15
CA MET A 95 14.34 14.42 -3.70
C MET A 95 13.79 15.59 -2.89
N ALA A 96 13.90 15.52 -1.55
CA ALA A 96 13.40 16.54 -0.64
C ALA A 96 14.27 17.81 -0.60
N ASN A 97 15.53 17.73 -1.05
CA ASN A 97 16.51 18.81 -0.92
C ASN A 97 17.28 19.02 -2.25
N PRO A 98 16.59 19.38 -3.35
CA PRO A 98 17.22 19.52 -4.66
C PRO A 98 18.30 20.60 -4.71
N ASP A 99 18.27 21.57 -3.79
CA ASP A 99 19.29 22.61 -3.64
C ASP A 99 20.65 22.03 -3.25
N LEU A 100 20.69 20.96 -2.45
CA LEU A 100 21.95 20.28 -2.09
C LEU A 100 22.56 19.55 -3.29
N ILE A 101 21.70 19.01 -4.16
CA ILE A 101 22.13 18.37 -5.42
C ILE A 101 22.66 19.43 -6.39
N GLN A 102 22.00 20.58 -6.48
CA GLN A 102 22.49 21.72 -7.26
C GLN A 102 23.82 22.25 -6.73
N ALA A 103 24.06 22.17 -5.42
CA ALA A 103 25.33 22.47 -4.78
C ALA A 103 26.41 21.39 -4.99
N GLY A 104 26.10 20.29 -5.69
CA GLY A 104 27.05 19.25 -6.08
C GLY A 104 27.32 18.20 -5.01
N LEU A 105 26.45 18.07 -3.99
CA LEU A 105 26.61 17.00 -2.99
C LEU A 105 26.23 15.65 -3.61
N ASP A 106 27.14 14.69 -3.51
CA ASP A 106 26.88 13.27 -3.77
C ASP A 106 26.29 12.58 -2.52
N ASN A 107 26.04 11.28 -2.60
CA ASN A 107 25.43 10.52 -1.49
C ASN A 107 26.24 10.57 -0.19
N GLU A 108 27.56 10.58 -0.27
CA GLU A 108 28.42 10.73 0.91
C GLU A 108 28.32 12.14 1.48
N GLY A 109 28.33 13.17 0.62
CA GLY A 109 28.11 14.56 0.99
C GLY A 109 26.76 14.76 1.69
N LEU A 110 25.70 14.14 1.18
CA LEU A 110 24.36 14.18 1.75
C LEU A 110 24.29 13.50 3.12
N PHE A 111 24.90 12.33 3.27
CA PHE A 111 24.99 11.64 4.56
C PHE A 111 25.70 12.52 5.61
N ASN A 112 26.87 13.07 5.24
CA ASN A 112 27.63 13.97 6.09
C ASN A 112 26.84 15.25 6.42
N HIS A 113 26.06 15.78 5.48
CA HIS A 113 25.22 16.96 5.69
C HIS A 113 24.12 16.71 6.72
N VAL A 114 23.45 15.55 6.72
CA VAL A 114 22.46 15.23 7.76
C VAL A 114 23.11 15.20 9.15
N GLN A 115 24.28 14.57 9.28
CA GLN A 115 25.01 14.54 10.55
C GLN A 115 25.43 15.95 11.02
N ALA A 116 25.97 16.76 10.11
CA ALA A 116 26.61 18.03 10.43
C ALA A 116 25.65 19.22 10.52
N SER A 117 24.52 19.19 9.81
CA SER A 117 23.60 20.34 9.69
C SER A 117 22.20 20.06 10.23
N VAL A 118 21.69 18.83 10.07
CA VAL A 118 20.31 18.49 10.48
C VAL A 118 20.25 18.00 11.92
N LEU A 119 21.19 17.12 12.29
CA LEU A 119 21.28 16.51 13.63
C LEU A 119 22.32 17.18 14.53
N SER A 120 22.87 18.33 14.12
CA SER A 120 23.78 19.12 14.94
C SER A 120 23.06 20.32 15.56
N VAL A 121 23.80 21.13 16.32
CA VAL A 121 23.30 22.39 16.89
C VAL A 121 22.81 23.40 15.84
N ILE A 122 23.22 23.27 14.57
CA ILE A 122 22.73 24.10 13.46
C ILE A 122 21.23 23.88 13.25
N ASN A 123 20.77 22.63 13.38
CA ASN A 123 19.37 22.20 13.31
C ASN A 123 18.62 22.70 12.06
N GLU A 124 19.14 22.43 10.87
CA GLU A 124 18.38 22.63 9.64
C GLU A 124 17.12 21.76 9.64
N ASN A 125 15.96 22.37 9.43
CA ASN A 125 14.66 21.70 9.48
C ASN A 125 14.34 20.92 8.19
N ARG A 126 15.29 20.11 7.71
CA ARG A 126 15.16 19.33 6.48
C ARG A 126 14.57 17.94 6.73
N ARG A 127 13.74 17.49 5.79
CA ARG A 127 13.17 16.14 5.72
C ARG A 127 14.23 15.17 5.20
N PHE A 128 14.55 14.12 5.95
CA PHE A 128 15.56 13.11 5.59
C PHE A 128 15.08 11.66 5.64
N SER A 129 13.81 11.46 5.97
CA SER A 129 13.14 10.17 5.88
C SER A 129 11.64 10.39 5.63
N PRO A 130 11.00 9.52 4.82
CA PRO A 130 9.54 9.52 4.70
C PRO A 130 8.86 8.90 5.94
N PHE A 131 9.60 8.14 6.75
CA PHE A 131 9.10 7.44 7.93
C PHE A 131 9.26 8.21 9.23
N PHE A 132 10.09 9.26 9.27
CA PHE A 132 10.24 10.10 10.45
C PHE A 132 10.27 11.58 10.08
N ASP A 133 9.26 12.29 10.55
CA ASP A 133 9.07 13.71 10.40
C ASP A 133 9.38 14.38 11.73
N ILE A 134 10.59 14.93 11.83
CA ILE A 134 11.07 15.52 13.08
C ILE A 134 10.26 16.73 13.56
N GLN A 135 9.69 17.50 12.63
CA GLN A 135 8.91 18.69 12.95
C GLN A 135 7.52 18.32 13.43
N TYR A 136 6.86 17.38 12.76
CA TYR A 136 5.62 16.77 13.22
C TYR A 136 5.82 16.15 14.59
N TYR A 137 6.86 15.33 14.77
CA TYR A 137 7.12 14.65 16.03
C TYR A 137 7.32 15.65 17.18
N ARG A 138 8.10 16.72 16.95
CA ARG A 138 8.25 17.82 17.90
C ARG A 138 6.93 18.52 18.22
N GLN A 139 6.15 18.86 17.21
CA GLN A 139 4.91 19.65 17.35
C GLN A 139 3.82 18.85 18.05
N THR A 140 3.60 17.60 17.61
CA THR A 140 2.60 16.67 18.13
C THR A 140 2.85 16.35 19.60
N TYR A 141 4.12 16.22 20.02
CA TYR A 141 4.51 15.88 21.39
C TYR A 141 5.20 17.05 22.12
N SER A 142 4.83 18.27 21.76
CA SER A 142 5.54 19.50 22.20
C SER A 142 5.55 19.71 23.71
N SER A 143 4.54 19.23 24.43
CA SER A 143 4.47 19.30 25.89
C SER A 143 5.63 18.60 26.59
N GLU A 144 6.17 17.53 25.99
CA GLU A 144 7.26 16.73 26.56
C GLU A 144 8.58 16.93 25.82
N LEU A 145 8.51 17.11 24.49
CA LEU A 145 9.68 17.04 23.61
C LEU A 145 10.06 18.38 22.97
N GLY A 146 9.32 19.46 23.25
CA GLY A 146 9.52 20.76 22.60
C GLY A 146 10.93 21.34 22.78
N ALA A 147 11.60 21.02 23.88
CA ALA A 147 12.95 21.50 24.21
C ALA A 147 14.09 20.63 23.63
N PHE A 148 13.81 19.46 23.05
CA PHE A 148 14.85 18.59 22.52
C PHE A 148 15.41 19.17 21.21
N ASP A 149 16.70 19.01 20.95
CA ASP A 149 17.25 19.27 19.62
C ASP A 149 16.88 18.14 18.66
N ASN A 150 17.26 18.27 17.39
CA ASN A 150 16.89 17.27 16.40
C ASN A 150 17.51 15.89 16.68
N ALA A 151 18.75 15.84 17.17
CA ALA A 151 19.38 14.59 17.58
C ALA A 151 18.63 13.92 18.74
N GLY A 152 18.24 14.68 19.76
CA GLY A 152 17.49 14.22 20.91
C GLY A 152 16.09 13.72 20.54
N LEU A 153 15.40 14.38 19.59
CA LEU A 153 14.11 13.91 19.10
C LEU A 153 14.22 12.57 18.36
N LEU A 154 15.20 12.44 17.46
CA LEU A 154 15.46 11.19 16.76
C LEU A 154 15.79 10.07 17.76
N GLU A 155 16.65 10.35 18.73
CA GLU A 155 17.05 9.35 19.73
C GLU A 155 15.89 8.97 20.66
N HIS A 156 15.09 9.95 21.10
CA HIS A 156 13.87 9.66 21.85
C HIS A 156 12.94 8.75 21.05
N PHE A 157 12.71 9.04 19.77
CA PHE A 157 11.84 8.20 18.95
C PHE A 157 12.38 6.76 18.85
N LYS A 158 13.69 6.61 18.58
CA LYS A 158 14.38 5.32 18.49
C LYS A 158 14.26 4.47 19.75
N VAL A 159 14.48 5.07 20.92
CA VAL A 159 14.56 4.36 22.20
C VAL A 159 13.19 4.19 22.85
N SER A 160 12.36 5.23 22.81
CA SER A 160 11.09 5.29 23.55
C SER A 160 9.88 5.45 22.62
N GLY A 161 9.90 6.42 21.71
CA GLY A 161 8.72 6.82 20.93
C GLY A 161 8.10 5.70 20.11
N ILE A 162 8.92 4.88 19.42
CA ILE A 162 8.41 3.71 18.68
C ILE A 162 7.76 2.71 19.63
N ASN A 163 8.38 2.42 20.77
CA ASN A 163 7.87 1.46 21.76
C ASN A 163 6.59 1.96 22.44
N GLU A 164 6.45 3.27 22.63
CA GLU A 164 5.25 3.95 23.09
C GLU A 164 4.14 3.99 22.02
N GLY A 165 4.47 3.67 20.77
CA GLY A 165 3.52 3.73 19.64
C GLY A 165 3.20 5.16 19.21
N ARG A 166 4.11 6.10 19.44
CA ARG A 166 3.97 7.48 18.96
C ARG A 166 4.05 7.53 17.43
N LYS A 167 3.19 8.35 16.80
CA LYS A 167 3.19 8.60 15.35
C LYS A 167 4.46 9.37 14.99
N SER A 168 5.22 8.86 14.03
CA SER A 168 6.51 9.39 13.61
C SER A 168 6.41 10.44 12.52
N SER A 169 5.29 10.43 11.79
CA SER A 169 4.90 11.37 10.76
C SER A 169 3.37 11.36 10.64
N PRO A 170 2.73 12.31 9.93
CA PRO A 170 1.29 12.22 9.69
C PRO A 170 0.90 11.00 8.85
N PHE A 171 1.86 10.38 8.16
CA PHE A 171 1.62 9.30 7.19
C PHE A 171 1.85 7.89 7.76
N VAL A 172 2.54 7.74 8.91
CA VAL A 172 2.95 6.45 9.45
C VAL A 172 2.36 6.21 10.83
N ASP A 173 1.63 5.11 10.98
CA ASP A 173 1.07 4.65 12.25
C ASP A 173 1.39 3.17 12.48
N VAL A 174 2.41 2.90 13.31
CA VAL A 174 2.84 1.53 13.61
C VAL A 174 1.78 0.71 14.36
N ASN A 175 0.87 1.37 15.09
CA ASN A 175 -0.23 0.67 15.76
C ASN A 175 -1.28 0.22 14.75
N PHE A 176 -1.60 1.08 13.77
CA PHE A 176 -2.45 0.68 12.65
C PHE A 176 -1.81 -0.50 11.89
N TYR A 177 -0.50 -0.45 11.64
CA TYR A 177 0.18 -1.54 10.95
C TYR A 177 0.09 -2.88 11.70
N LEU A 178 0.29 -2.88 13.02
CA LEU A 178 0.10 -4.08 13.84
C LEU A 178 -1.35 -4.60 13.79
N GLN A 179 -2.34 -3.69 13.82
CA GLN A 179 -3.74 -4.04 13.70
C GLN A 179 -4.07 -4.63 12.32
N TYR A 180 -3.48 -4.09 11.25
CA TYR A 180 -3.60 -4.63 9.89
C TYR A 180 -3.02 -6.06 9.83
N LEU A 181 -1.79 -6.25 10.31
CA LEU A 181 -1.15 -7.57 10.38
C LEU A 181 -1.96 -8.60 11.21
N ASP A 182 -2.63 -8.16 12.28
CA ASP A 182 -3.50 -9.02 13.11
C ASP A 182 -4.81 -9.40 12.41
N SER A 183 -5.27 -8.63 11.42
CA SER A 183 -6.59 -8.78 10.82
C SER A 183 -6.64 -9.81 9.70
N TYR A 184 -5.50 -10.18 9.12
CA TYR A 184 -5.43 -11.05 7.94
C TYR A 184 -4.58 -12.30 8.18
N LYS A 185 -5.11 -13.44 7.75
CA LYS A 185 -4.48 -14.76 7.99
C LYS A 185 -3.20 -14.96 7.19
N ASP A 186 -3.12 -14.41 5.98
CA ASP A 186 -1.92 -14.42 5.13
C ASP A 186 -0.75 -13.63 5.76
N LEU A 187 -1.03 -12.72 6.70
CA LEU A 187 -0.01 -11.92 7.39
C LEU A 187 0.39 -12.51 8.75
N ALA A 188 -0.16 -13.66 9.16
CA ALA A 188 0.07 -14.24 10.49
C ALA A 188 1.56 -14.54 10.76
N ALA A 189 2.31 -15.00 9.77
CA ALA A 189 3.74 -15.27 9.91
C ALA A 189 4.54 -13.98 10.16
N THR A 190 4.26 -12.92 9.38
CA THR A 190 4.82 -11.59 9.60
C THR A 190 4.45 -11.07 10.98
N ARG A 191 3.19 -11.26 11.38
CA ARG A 191 2.70 -10.82 12.68
C ARG A 191 3.37 -11.52 13.85
N ALA A 192 3.64 -12.81 13.72
CA ALA A 192 4.39 -13.59 14.70
C ALA A 192 5.86 -13.13 14.76
N ALA A 193 6.49 -12.88 13.61
CA ALA A 193 7.88 -12.45 13.52
C ALA A 193 8.14 -11.10 14.21
N VAL A 194 7.17 -10.16 14.13
CA VAL A 194 7.29 -8.86 14.84
C VAL A 194 6.98 -8.97 16.33
N ASN A 195 6.34 -10.05 16.80
CA ASN A 195 6.11 -10.38 18.21
C ASN A 195 5.62 -9.21 19.09
N ASN A 196 4.59 -8.47 18.63
CA ASN A 196 4.05 -7.27 19.30
C ASN A 196 5.08 -6.14 19.53
N ASN A 197 6.30 -6.27 19.00
CA ASN A 197 7.35 -5.29 19.14
C ASN A 197 7.22 -4.24 18.04
N ARG A 198 6.83 -3.03 18.42
CA ARG A 198 6.65 -1.90 17.49
C ARG A 198 7.94 -1.53 16.76
N GLY A 199 9.11 -1.71 17.38
CA GLY A 199 10.41 -1.52 16.73
C GLY A 199 10.66 -2.52 15.61
N LEU A 200 10.31 -3.79 15.82
CA LEU A 200 10.39 -4.81 14.77
C LEU A 200 9.36 -4.56 13.68
N ALA A 201 8.12 -4.23 14.04
CA ALA A 201 7.07 -3.89 13.06
C ALA A 201 7.45 -2.69 12.19
N PHE A 202 8.02 -1.63 12.79
CA PHE A 202 8.49 -0.45 12.05
C PHE A 202 9.63 -0.79 11.07
N ARG A 203 10.53 -1.71 11.42
CA ARG A 203 11.59 -2.18 10.52
C ARG A 203 11.06 -3.11 9.43
N GLU A 204 10.15 -4.01 9.78
CA GLU A 204 9.55 -4.95 8.84
C GLU A 204 8.73 -4.21 7.78
N LEU A 205 7.93 -3.21 8.19
CA LEU A 205 7.28 -2.29 7.26
C LEU A 205 8.25 -1.69 6.25
N GLN A 206 9.38 -1.14 6.73
CA GLN A 206 10.34 -0.48 5.84
C GLN A 206 11.12 -1.45 4.95
N SER A 207 11.41 -2.65 5.44
CA SER A 207 12.25 -3.63 4.75
C SER A 207 11.45 -4.59 3.87
N SER A 208 10.13 -4.67 4.02
CA SER A 208 9.29 -5.62 3.30
C SER A 208 7.87 -5.07 3.07
N GLY A 209 7.13 -4.74 4.14
CA GLY A 209 5.70 -4.38 4.06
C GLY A 209 5.37 -3.26 3.06
N LEU A 210 6.19 -2.20 3.01
CA LEU A 210 6.04 -1.10 2.06
C LEU A 210 6.12 -1.58 0.62
N ARG A 211 7.13 -2.39 0.28
CA ARG A 211 7.28 -2.91 -1.10
C ARG A 211 6.08 -3.76 -1.51
N GLN A 212 5.48 -4.46 -0.55
CA GLN A 212 4.32 -5.31 -0.73
C GLN A 212 2.97 -4.57 -0.73
N GLY A 213 2.95 -3.23 -0.62
CA GLY A 213 1.70 -2.46 -0.60
C GLY A 213 0.90 -2.57 0.69
N GLN A 214 1.47 -3.13 1.76
CA GLN A 214 0.74 -3.34 3.01
C GLN A 214 0.30 -2.01 3.65
N ARG A 215 -0.87 -2.01 4.31
CA ARG A 215 -1.46 -0.81 4.89
C ARG A 215 -0.82 -0.49 6.25
N PHE A 216 -0.22 0.68 6.39
CA PHE A 216 0.46 1.13 7.62
C PHE A 216 -0.09 2.45 8.20
N SER A 217 -1.20 2.92 7.63
CA SER A 217 -1.89 4.11 8.09
C SER A 217 -3.34 4.11 7.58
N PRO A 218 -4.31 4.60 8.36
CA PRO A 218 -5.67 4.72 7.89
C PRO A 218 -5.84 5.75 6.77
N ILE A 219 -4.92 6.71 6.66
CA ILE A 219 -5.02 7.80 5.68
C ILE A 219 -4.11 7.60 4.46
N VAL A 220 -3.31 6.53 4.46
CA VAL A 220 -2.44 6.17 3.33
C VAL A 220 -2.82 4.77 2.88
N ASP A 221 -3.22 4.70 1.62
CA ASP A 221 -3.39 3.45 0.89
C ASP A 221 -2.63 3.63 -0.44
N LEU A 222 -1.50 2.94 -0.59
CA LEU A 222 -0.64 3.13 -1.75
C LEU A 222 -1.25 2.54 -3.02
N ASP A 223 -2.01 1.45 -2.91
CA ASP A 223 -2.67 0.83 -4.06
C ASP A 223 -3.82 1.72 -4.52
N PHE A 224 -4.67 2.16 -3.59
CA PHE A 224 -5.69 3.17 -3.90
C PHE A 224 -5.07 4.45 -4.46
N TYR A 225 -3.99 4.95 -3.87
CA TYR A 225 -3.34 6.18 -4.31
C TYR A 225 -2.78 6.05 -5.73
N ARG A 226 -2.19 4.91 -6.09
CA ARG A 226 -1.77 4.60 -7.47
C ARG A 226 -2.97 4.59 -8.41
N ASP A 227 -4.01 3.84 -8.06
CA ASP A 227 -5.17 3.65 -8.92
C ASP A 227 -5.91 4.98 -9.17
N TYR A 228 -6.09 5.78 -8.12
CA TYR A 228 -6.76 7.08 -8.22
C TYR A 228 -5.97 8.10 -9.07
N ASN A 229 -4.65 7.88 -9.22
CA ASN A 229 -3.71 8.75 -9.91
C ASN A 229 -2.97 7.98 -11.03
N PRO A 230 -3.61 7.76 -12.20
CA PRO A 230 -3.03 6.94 -13.28
C PRO A 230 -1.65 7.42 -13.77
N ASP A 231 -1.32 8.70 -13.58
CA ASP A 231 0.01 9.25 -13.87
C ASP A 231 1.12 8.66 -12.99
N LEU A 232 0.77 7.89 -11.96
CA LEU A 232 1.68 7.24 -11.03
C LEU A 232 1.68 5.70 -11.18
N ALA A 233 0.97 5.14 -12.16
CA ALA A 233 0.77 3.69 -12.31
C ALA A 233 2.09 2.89 -12.41
N TYR A 234 3.13 3.50 -12.99
CA TYR A 234 4.44 2.88 -13.19
C TYR A 234 5.36 2.92 -11.95
N LEU A 235 4.96 3.59 -10.87
CA LEU A 235 5.79 3.73 -9.68
C LEU A 235 5.65 2.52 -8.73
N ASP A 236 6.79 1.98 -8.32
CA ASP A 236 6.86 1.04 -7.21
C ASP A 236 6.38 1.69 -5.89
N ASN A 237 5.98 0.88 -4.92
CA ASN A 237 5.43 1.36 -3.65
C ASN A 237 6.38 2.29 -2.85
N GLY A 238 7.70 2.07 -2.92
CA GLY A 238 8.66 2.91 -2.21
C GLY A 238 8.76 4.30 -2.83
N THR A 239 8.91 4.35 -4.15
CA THR A 239 8.93 5.61 -4.91
C THR A 239 7.59 6.34 -4.83
N LEU A 240 6.48 5.59 -4.87
CA LEU A 240 5.13 6.13 -4.72
C LEU A 240 4.92 6.76 -3.34
N PHE A 241 5.40 6.13 -2.27
CA PHE A 241 5.34 6.70 -0.93
C PHE A 241 6.19 7.97 -0.79
N ASN A 242 7.39 8.00 -1.40
CA ASN A 242 8.20 9.21 -1.47
C ASN A 242 7.46 10.34 -2.20
N HIS A 243 6.85 10.05 -3.35
CA HIS A 243 6.03 11.01 -4.09
C HIS A 243 4.85 11.51 -3.24
N LEU A 244 4.12 10.62 -2.57
CA LEU A 244 3.00 10.99 -1.69
C LEU A 244 3.43 11.97 -0.61
N VAL A 245 4.56 11.70 0.06
CA VAL A 245 5.07 12.51 1.17
C VAL A 245 5.62 13.87 0.71
N LEU A 246 6.30 13.92 -0.44
CA LEU A 246 6.98 15.14 -0.91
C LEU A 246 6.10 16.03 -1.80
N THR A 247 5.19 15.42 -2.56
CA THR A 247 4.48 16.08 -3.65
C THR A 247 2.99 15.89 -3.49
N GLY A 248 2.52 14.65 -3.40
CA GLY A 248 1.10 14.29 -3.40
C GLY A 248 0.28 14.99 -2.32
N SER A 249 0.79 15.04 -1.08
CA SER A 249 0.10 15.72 0.03
C SER A 249 -0.02 17.23 -0.19
N THR A 250 0.94 17.85 -0.89
CA THR A 250 0.94 19.29 -1.18
C THR A 250 0.06 19.64 -2.38
N GLU A 251 -0.01 18.75 -3.38
CA GLU A 251 -0.88 18.89 -4.55
C GLU A 251 -2.37 18.71 -4.21
N GLY A 252 -2.70 18.24 -3.00
CA GLY A 252 -4.07 17.94 -2.60
C GLY A 252 -4.60 16.66 -3.23
N ARG A 253 -3.72 15.71 -3.58
CA ARG A 253 -4.15 14.40 -4.05
C ARG A 253 -4.86 13.63 -2.93
N ARG A 254 -5.89 12.88 -3.30
CA ARG A 254 -6.62 11.97 -2.40
C ARG A 254 -5.69 10.81 -2.01
N LEU A 255 -5.55 10.54 -0.71
CA LEU A 255 -4.52 9.63 -0.17
C LEU A 255 -5.05 8.23 0.18
N SER A 256 -6.34 8.12 0.46
CA SER A 256 -7.03 6.85 0.72
C SER A 256 -8.52 6.97 0.39
N ALA A 257 -9.25 5.85 0.54
CA ALA A 257 -10.70 5.88 0.49
C ALA A 257 -11.29 6.83 1.55
N SER A 258 -10.74 6.87 2.78
CA SER A 258 -11.26 7.73 3.86
C SER A 258 -10.74 9.16 3.88
N TYR A 259 -9.64 9.51 3.18
CA TYR A 259 -9.09 10.86 3.23
C TYR A 259 -8.85 11.50 1.85
N ASP A 260 -9.62 12.55 1.58
CA ASP A 260 -9.50 13.43 0.42
C ASP A 260 -9.36 14.88 0.93
N PRO A 261 -8.19 15.53 0.80
CA PRO A 261 -7.98 16.87 1.35
C PRO A 261 -8.87 17.93 0.68
N VAL A 262 -9.15 17.81 -0.63
CA VAL A 262 -10.03 18.75 -1.35
C VAL A 262 -11.45 18.61 -0.86
N PHE A 263 -11.95 17.38 -0.77
CA PHE A 263 -13.27 17.12 -0.18
C PHE A 263 -13.35 17.58 1.27
N TYR A 264 -12.33 17.27 2.08
CA TYR A 264 -12.30 17.62 3.50
C TYR A 264 -12.40 19.14 3.71
N SER A 265 -11.72 19.95 2.89
CA SER A 265 -11.90 21.41 2.93
C SER A 265 -13.31 21.86 2.54
N ILE A 266 -13.93 21.23 1.54
CA ILE A 266 -15.27 21.62 1.05
C ILE A 266 -16.36 21.23 2.05
N ALA A 267 -16.26 20.03 2.64
CA ALA A 267 -17.24 19.50 3.58
C ALA A 267 -17.17 20.18 4.96
N ASN A 268 -16.04 20.80 5.30
CA ASN A 268 -15.80 21.43 6.59
C ASN A 268 -15.49 22.91 6.39
N SER A 269 -16.54 23.74 6.41
CA SER A 269 -16.46 25.14 5.99
C SER A 269 -15.44 25.98 6.77
N ASP A 270 -15.17 25.64 8.03
CA ASP A 270 -14.17 26.28 8.89
C ASP A 270 -12.72 26.07 8.42
N LEU A 271 -12.48 25.11 7.53
CA LEU A 271 -11.18 24.78 6.96
C LEU A 271 -10.96 25.40 5.57
N THR A 272 -11.97 26.09 5.02
CA THR A 272 -11.89 26.72 3.70
C THR A 272 -10.70 27.68 3.64
N GLY A 273 -9.83 27.49 2.65
CA GLY A 273 -8.64 28.32 2.43
C GLY A 273 -7.36 27.82 3.11
N MET A 274 -7.41 26.74 3.89
CA MET A 274 -6.21 26.04 4.34
C MET A 274 -5.54 25.30 3.17
N GLY A 275 -4.21 25.27 3.16
CA GLY A 275 -3.45 24.45 2.21
C GLY A 275 -3.54 22.96 2.54
N SER A 276 -3.34 22.09 1.54
CA SER A 276 -3.46 20.62 1.65
C SER A 276 -2.66 20.02 2.81
N GLN A 277 -1.44 20.50 3.06
CA GLN A 277 -0.63 20.03 4.20
C GLN A 277 -1.21 20.45 5.56
N GLN A 278 -1.82 21.63 5.65
CA GLN A 278 -2.49 22.08 6.87
C GLN A 278 -3.76 21.28 7.13
N LEU A 279 -4.52 20.97 6.07
CA LEU A 279 -5.70 20.10 6.13
C LEU A 279 -5.34 18.70 6.62
N LEU A 280 -4.23 18.14 6.13
CA LEU A 280 -3.71 16.84 6.58
C LEU A 280 -3.35 16.87 8.07
N ASN A 281 -2.54 17.86 8.47
CA ASN A 281 -2.15 18.02 9.87
C ASN A 281 -3.37 18.23 10.78
N HIS A 282 -4.35 19.03 10.34
CA HIS A 282 -5.60 19.22 11.06
C HIS A 282 -6.37 17.90 11.20
N PHE A 283 -6.53 17.15 10.11
CA PHE A 283 -7.29 15.91 10.13
C PHE A 283 -6.68 14.90 11.11
N VAL A 284 -5.36 14.68 11.01
CA VAL A 284 -4.64 13.71 11.85
C VAL A 284 -4.65 14.10 13.32
N ASN A 285 -4.53 15.38 13.64
CA ASN A 285 -4.42 15.84 15.03
C ASN A 285 -5.78 16.14 15.69
N PHE A 286 -6.80 16.50 14.90
CA PHE A 286 -8.11 16.96 15.41
C PHE A 286 -9.27 16.28 14.68
N GLY A 287 -9.30 16.33 13.34
CA GLY A 287 -10.47 15.95 12.55
C GLY A 287 -10.95 14.51 12.75
N ILE A 288 -10.03 13.57 12.98
CA ILE A 288 -10.37 12.20 13.36
C ILE A 288 -11.17 12.19 14.66
N ASN A 289 -10.68 12.81 15.73
CA ASN A 289 -11.34 12.84 17.04
C ASN A 289 -12.62 13.68 17.05
N GLU A 290 -12.78 14.58 16.07
CA GLU A 290 -13.99 15.38 15.86
C GLU A 290 -15.04 14.67 14.99
N TYR A 291 -14.81 13.40 14.59
CA TYR A 291 -15.73 12.58 13.78
C TYR A 291 -16.06 13.19 12.41
N ARG A 292 -15.19 14.07 11.89
CA ARG A 292 -15.46 14.84 10.67
C ARG A 292 -15.58 13.95 9.44
N GLN A 293 -16.34 14.43 8.46
CA GLN A 293 -16.36 13.82 7.14
C GLN A 293 -15.12 14.21 6.37
N SER A 294 -14.30 13.23 6.01
CA SER A 294 -12.96 13.40 5.42
C SER A 294 -12.85 12.95 3.98
N SER A 295 -13.87 12.27 3.46
CA SER A 295 -14.03 12.03 2.04
C SER A 295 -15.52 11.88 1.70
N ASP A 296 -15.79 11.77 0.41
CA ASP A 296 -17.11 11.37 -0.08
C ASP A 296 -17.47 9.92 0.29
N SER A 297 -16.49 9.14 0.72
CA SER A 297 -16.63 7.73 1.08
C SER A 297 -16.74 7.52 2.60
N TYR A 298 -16.19 8.42 3.42
CA TYR A 298 -16.12 8.26 4.87
C TYR A 298 -16.52 9.50 5.67
N SER A 299 -17.45 9.31 6.59
CA SER A 299 -17.79 10.20 7.72
C SER A 299 -17.71 9.41 9.01
N GLY A 300 -16.83 9.82 9.95
CA GLY A 300 -16.65 9.12 11.22
C GLY A 300 -17.94 9.02 12.03
N GLY A 301 -18.69 10.13 12.10
CA GLY A 301 -19.98 10.17 12.79
C GLY A 301 -21.04 9.27 12.14
N PHE A 302 -21.13 9.28 10.80
CA PHE A 302 -22.06 8.40 10.09
C PHE A 302 -21.68 6.93 10.25
N TYR A 303 -20.40 6.60 10.08
CA TYR A 303 -19.93 5.21 10.11
C TYR A 303 -20.21 4.54 11.45
N LEU A 304 -19.91 5.22 12.56
CA LEU A 304 -20.26 4.70 13.88
C LEU A 304 -21.77 4.63 14.10
N GLY A 305 -22.52 5.64 13.69
CA GLY A 305 -23.98 5.66 13.87
C GLY A 305 -24.73 4.63 13.04
N ASN A 306 -24.24 4.29 11.85
CA ASN A 306 -24.87 3.35 10.93
C ASN A 306 -24.52 1.88 11.25
N ASN A 307 -23.44 1.62 11.97
CA ASN A 307 -22.96 0.27 12.29
C ASN A 307 -23.12 0.00 13.79
N SER A 308 -24.26 -0.60 14.16
CA SER A 308 -24.68 -0.74 15.57
C SER A 308 -23.73 -1.58 16.42
N ASP A 309 -23.06 -2.56 15.81
CA ASP A 309 -22.02 -3.38 16.46
C ASP A 309 -20.81 -2.54 16.89
N LEU A 310 -20.37 -1.59 16.05
CA LEU A 310 -19.27 -0.68 16.37
C LEU A 310 -19.66 0.32 17.45
N LEU A 311 -20.90 0.82 17.39
CA LEU A 311 -21.46 1.71 18.40
C LEU A 311 -21.57 1.02 19.77
N GLN A 312 -22.05 -0.23 19.80
CA GLN A 312 -22.14 -1.04 21.02
C GLN A 312 -20.76 -1.44 21.55
N GLY A 313 -19.79 -1.65 20.65
CA GLY A 313 -18.39 -1.87 21.00
C GLY A 313 -17.70 -0.66 21.61
N GLY A 314 -18.32 0.53 21.56
CA GLY A 314 -17.77 1.76 22.14
C GLY A 314 -16.49 2.23 21.45
N LEU A 315 -16.33 1.95 20.15
CA LEU A 315 -15.15 2.36 19.39
C LEU A 315 -15.03 3.89 19.37
N SER A 316 -13.82 4.39 19.66
CA SER A 316 -13.44 5.77 19.37
C SER A 316 -13.44 6.04 17.87
N SER A 317 -13.47 7.32 17.46
CA SER A 317 -13.38 7.69 16.05
C SER A 317 -12.11 7.17 15.37
N GLN A 318 -10.96 7.18 16.05
CA GLN A 318 -9.72 6.62 15.52
C GLN A 318 -9.83 5.10 15.28
N GLN A 319 -10.43 4.36 16.22
CA GLN A 319 -10.67 2.92 16.04
C GLN A 319 -11.68 2.64 14.94
N ALA A 320 -12.71 3.49 14.80
CA ALA A 320 -13.70 3.38 13.74
C ALA A 320 -13.08 3.63 12.35
N LEU A 321 -12.19 4.61 12.24
CA LEU A 321 -11.43 4.87 11.01
C LEU A 321 -10.50 3.70 10.67
N ASN A 322 -9.77 3.18 11.65
CA ASN A 322 -8.94 1.99 11.46
C ASN A 322 -9.78 0.79 11.03
N HIS A 323 -10.90 0.55 11.71
CA HIS A 323 -11.82 -0.52 11.36
C HIS A 323 -12.37 -0.36 9.95
N TYR A 324 -12.75 0.85 9.54
CA TYR A 324 -13.23 1.08 8.18
C TYR A 324 -12.19 0.72 7.13
N GLU A 325 -10.96 1.19 7.31
CA GLU A 325 -9.86 1.01 6.35
C GLU A 325 -9.31 -0.42 6.29
N ILE A 326 -9.48 -1.22 7.34
CA ILE A 326 -9.02 -2.62 7.40
C ILE A 326 -10.16 -3.61 7.12
N ILE A 327 -11.37 -3.34 7.62
CA ILE A 327 -12.47 -4.33 7.63
C ILE A 327 -13.70 -3.76 6.94
N GLY A 328 -14.09 -2.53 7.27
CA GLY A 328 -15.34 -1.94 6.82
C GLY A 328 -15.47 -1.80 5.31
N LEU A 329 -14.39 -1.45 4.61
CA LEU A 329 -14.35 -1.46 3.15
C LEU A 329 -14.60 -2.87 2.62
N HIS A 330 -13.87 -3.88 3.09
CA HIS A 330 -13.98 -5.27 2.64
C HIS A 330 -15.37 -5.89 2.92
N GLU A 331 -15.97 -5.58 4.07
CA GLU A 331 -17.34 -5.99 4.42
C GLU A 331 -18.40 -5.20 3.66
N GLY A 332 -17.99 -4.18 2.90
CA GLY A 332 -18.89 -3.32 2.17
C GLY A 332 -19.80 -2.48 3.07
N ARG A 333 -19.32 -2.09 4.26
CA ARG A 333 -20.08 -1.24 5.17
C ARG A 333 -20.21 0.16 4.62
N ARG A 334 -21.43 0.69 4.69
CA ARG A 334 -21.71 2.07 4.31
C ARG A 334 -21.16 3.04 5.36
N ALA A 335 -20.34 3.99 4.93
CA ALA A 335 -19.67 4.97 5.79
C ALA A 335 -20.01 6.44 5.47
N ASN A 336 -21.00 6.67 4.60
CA ASN A 336 -21.50 8.00 4.27
C ASN A 336 -23.02 7.98 3.93
N SER A 337 -23.66 9.14 3.99
CA SER A 337 -25.11 9.31 3.75
C SER A 337 -25.46 9.77 2.33
N ILE A 338 -24.50 10.16 1.48
CA ILE A 338 -24.75 10.99 0.29
C ILE A 338 -24.89 10.13 -0.98
N ALA A 339 -26.04 10.25 -1.68
CA ALA A 339 -26.11 9.96 -3.11
C ALA A 339 -25.63 11.21 -3.87
N ILE A 340 -24.56 11.08 -4.67
CA ILE A 340 -23.88 12.23 -5.26
C ILE A 340 -24.40 12.43 -6.69
N ALA A 341 -24.88 13.64 -6.99
CA ALA A 341 -24.99 14.08 -8.38
C ALA A 341 -23.57 14.22 -8.91
N LEU A 342 -23.13 13.23 -9.70
CA LEU A 342 -21.84 13.28 -10.35
C LEU A 342 -21.94 14.35 -11.44
N SER A 343 -21.04 15.32 -11.41
CA SER A 343 -21.07 16.48 -12.31
C SER A 343 -19.69 16.76 -12.87
N GLY A 344 -19.66 17.33 -14.07
CA GLY A 344 -18.44 17.61 -14.82
C GLY A 344 -18.68 17.38 -16.30
N THR A 345 -18.11 18.25 -17.14
CA THR A 345 -18.10 18.03 -18.59
C THR A 345 -17.34 16.75 -18.89
N PRO A 346 -17.87 15.82 -19.71
CA PRO A 346 -17.18 14.61 -20.09
C PRO A 346 -15.81 14.89 -20.71
N GLY A 347 -14.88 13.96 -20.49
CA GLY A 347 -13.65 13.91 -21.26
C GLY A 347 -13.98 13.57 -22.71
N THR A 348 -13.07 13.88 -23.61
CA THR A 348 -13.22 13.64 -25.06
C THR A 348 -12.23 12.61 -25.58
N PHE A 349 -11.33 12.12 -24.73
CA PHE A 349 -10.41 11.02 -24.96
C PHE A 349 -9.96 10.43 -23.61
N PHE A 350 -9.18 9.35 -23.64
CA PHE A 350 -8.80 8.60 -22.45
C PHE A 350 -8.06 9.45 -21.40
N GLY A 351 -7.01 10.18 -21.82
CA GLY A 351 -6.18 10.99 -20.94
C GLY A 351 -6.83 12.24 -20.32
N ASN A 352 -8.05 12.63 -20.75
CA ASN A 352 -8.81 13.73 -20.13
C ASN A 352 -10.16 13.29 -19.58
N ALA A 353 -10.33 12.00 -19.31
CA ALA A 353 -11.55 11.44 -18.75
C ALA A 353 -12.02 12.17 -17.48
N THR A 354 -13.32 12.40 -17.38
CA THR A 354 -13.91 13.05 -16.20
C THR A 354 -13.89 12.09 -15.02
N ASN A 355 -13.16 12.44 -13.97
CA ASN A 355 -13.05 11.61 -12.77
C ASN A 355 -14.33 11.69 -11.93
N LEU A 356 -15.04 10.57 -11.80
CA LEU A 356 -16.25 10.39 -10.99
C LEU A 356 -15.94 10.04 -9.52
N GLY A 357 -14.66 9.94 -9.17
CA GLY A 357 -14.17 9.63 -7.83
C GLY A 357 -14.20 8.13 -7.48
N ALA A 358 -14.01 7.84 -6.21
CA ALA A 358 -13.94 6.47 -5.70
C ALA A 358 -15.31 5.90 -5.38
N PHE A 359 -15.63 4.72 -5.89
CA PHE A 359 -16.84 3.97 -5.60
C PHE A 359 -16.60 3.01 -4.45
N THR A 360 -17.37 3.23 -3.38
CA THR A 360 -17.44 2.38 -2.18
C THR A 360 -18.87 1.88 -1.99
N SER A 361 -19.07 0.90 -1.12
CA SER A 361 -20.39 0.34 -0.86
C SER A 361 -21.48 1.37 -0.58
N GLY A 362 -22.60 1.21 -1.28
CA GLY A 362 -23.78 2.06 -1.13
C GLY A 362 -23.64 3.44 -1.78
N ARG A 363 -22.52 3.73 -2.46
CA ARG A 363 -22.38 4.92 -3.28
C ARG A 363 -23.16 4.71 -4.56
N SER A 364 -24.03 5.67 -4.88
CA SER A 364 -24.71 5.75 -6.17
C SER A 364 -24.62 7.16 -6.72
N GLY A 365 -24.60 7.27 -8.04
CA GLY A 365 -24.51 8.54 -8.74
C GLY A 365 -25.29 8.55 -10.03
N ILE A 366 -25.77 9.74 -10.39
CA ILE A 366 -26.51 9.99 -11.64
C ILE A 366 -25.77 11.06 -12.43
N ILE A 367 -25.55 10.80 -13.72
CA ILE A 367 -25.01 11.75 -14.69
C ILE A 367 -26.05 11.89 -15.81
N ASN A 368 -26.33 13.12 -16.23
CA ASN A 368 -27.14 13.39 -17.42
C ASN A 368 -26.27 14.16 -18.39
N GLU A 369 -26.06 13.63 -19.60
CA GLU A 369 -25.24 14.26 -20.62
C GLU A 369 -25.73 13.93 -22.04
N ALA A 370 -25.05 14.49 -23.06
CA ALA A 370 -25.36 14.25 -24.46
C ALA A 370 -24.12 14.20 -25.36
N VAL A 371 -24.04 13.18 -26.21
CA VAL A 371 -23.05 13.11 -27.29
C VAL A 371 -23.61 13.77 -28.54
N ASN A 372 -23.27 15.04 -28.77
CA ASN A 372 -23.92 15.87 -29.80
C ASN A 372 -23.19 15.92 -31.15
N ASN A 373 -21.86 15.80 -31.17
CA ASN A 373 -21.06 15.95 -32.38
C ASN A 373 -20.74 14.60 -33.03
N SER A 374 -20.71 14.57 -34.36
CA SER A 374 -20.36 13.37 -35.11
C SER A 374 -18.97 12.84 -34.76
N GLY A 375 -18.91 11.60 -34.32
CA GLY A 375 -17.65 10.95 -33.90
C GLY A 375 -17.15 11.39 -32.52
N ALA A 376 -17.92 12.21 -31.79
CA ALA A 376 -17.60 12.54 -30.41
C ALA A 376 -17.78 11.32 -29.50
N ILE A 377 -16.96 11.30 -28.45
CA ILE A 377 -17.03 10.36 -27.35
C ILE A 377 -17.06 11.16 -26.06
N ASP A 378 -17.81 10.64 -25.10
CA ASP A 378 -17.80 11.10 -23.72
C ASP A 378 -17.07 10.05 -22.90
N VAL A 379 -16.00 10.47 -22.22
CA VAL A 379 -15.12 9.59 -21.45
C VAL A 379 -15.17 9.96 -19.98
N TYR A 380 -15.48 8.97 -19.15
CA TYR A 380 -15.47 9.06 -17.71
C TYR A 380 -14.50 8.06 -17.12
N ARG A 381 -13.97 8.38 -15.94
CA ARG A 381 -13.11 7.51 -15.14
C ARG A 381 -13.69 7.35 -13.75
N PHE A 382 -13.56 6.18 -13.16
CA PHE A 382 -13.88 5.95 -11.76
C PHE A 382 -12.93 4.93 -11.14
N THR A 383 -12.75 5.01 -9.83
CA THR A 383 -11.93 4.05 -9.08
C THR A 383 -12.83 3.17 -8.24
N VAL A 384 -12.67 1.85 -8.33
CA VAL A 384 -13.22 0.89 -7.37
C VAL A 384 -12.21 0.77 -6.25
N ALA A 385 -12.56 1.21 -5.03
CA ALA A 385 -11.58 1.27 -3.94
C ALA A 385 -11.26 -0.11 -3.32
N PHE A 386 -12.14 -1.09 -3.52
CA PHE A 386 -12.02 -2.45 -3.02
C PHE A 386 -12.94 -3.38 -3.82
N PRO A 387 -12.71 -4.70 -3.83
CA PRO A 387 -13.52 -5.66 -4.56
C PRO A 387 -15.03 -5.48 -4.38
N SER A 388 -15.72 -5.11 -5.47
CA SER A 388 -17.11 -4.67 -5.44
C SER A 388 -17.92 -5.23 -6.60
N ASN A 389 -19.19 -5.51 -6.35
CA ASN A 389 -20.19 -5.62 -7.39
C ASN A 389 -20.57 -4.22 -7.89
N VAL A 390 -20.29 -3.95 -9.16
CA VAL A 390 -20.52 -2.65 -9.81
C VAL A 390 -21.65 -2.79 -10.84
N SER A 391 -22.57 -1.82 -10.83
CA SER A 391 -23.64 -1.68 -11.83
C SER A 391 -23.51 -0.32 -12.51
N LEU A 392 -23.43 -0.33 -13.84
CA LEU A 392 -23.26 0.84 -14.69
C LEU A 392 -24.40 0.85 -15.71
N GLN A 393 -25.52 1.47 -15.33
CA GLN A 393 -26.71 1.50 -16.15
C GLN A 393 -26.73 2.77 -17.01
N ILE A 394 -26.97 2.61 -18.31
CA ILE A 394 -27.28 3.70 -19.23
C ILE A 394 -28.76 3.67 -19.61
N ASN A 395 -29.44 4.81 -19.60
CA ASN A 395 -30.83 4.96 -20.01
C ASN A 395 -31.13 6.37 -20.56
N ASN A 396 -32.41 6.66 -20.82
CA ASN A 396 -32.88 7.93 -21.38
C ASN A 396 -32.22 8.30 -22.73
N LEU A 397 -31.99 7.27 -23.57
CA LEU A 397 -31.37 7.41 -24.88
C LEU A 397 -32.37 7.98 -25.90
N THR A 398 -31.92 8.94 -26.70
CA THR A 398 -32.71 9.48 -27.82
C THR A 398 -32.26 8.94 -29.19
N ALA A 399 -31.08 8.32 -29.26
CA ALA A 399 -30.60 7.53 -30.40
C ALA A 399 -29.67 6.39 -29.92
N PRO A 400 -29.32 5.40 -30.77
CA PRO A 400 -28.43 4.32 -30.36
C PRO A 400 -26.99 4.80 -30.05
N VAL A 401 -26.36 4.18 -29.05
CA VAL A 401 -24.98 4.44 -28.61
C VAL A 401 -24.15 3.17 -28.59
N ASN A 402 -22.85 3.30 -28.80
CA ASN A 402 -21.87 2.34 -28.32
C ASN A 402 -21.49 2.72 -26.88
N TYR A 403 -21.54 1.75 -25.99
CA TYR A 403 -21.25 1.91 -24.58
C TYR A 403 -20.17 0.91 -24.17
N PHE A 404 -19.01 1.44 -23.83
CA PHE A 404 -17.83 0.66 -23.51
C PHE A 404 -17.47 0.80 -22.04
N LEU A 405 -17.01 -0.29 -21.45
CA LEU A 405 -16.30 -0.32 -20.19
C LEU A 405 -14.91 -0.90 -20.46
N VAL A 406 -13.90 -0.18 -20.00
CA VAL A 406 -12.50 -0.53 -20.25
C VAL A 406 -11.64 -0.32 -19.01
N VAL A 407 -10.47 -0.96 -18.99
CA VAL A 407 -9.44 -0.83 -17.95
C VAL A 407 -8.08 -0.76 -18.62
N ASP A 408 -7.26 0.23 -18.28
CA ASP A 408 -5.88 0.34 -18.77
C ASP A 408 -4.98 -0.51 -17.87
N ARG A 409 -4.78 -1.78 -18.28
CA ARG A 409 -4.12 -2.81 -17.46
C ARG A 409 -2.62 -2.59 -17.43
N ASN A 410 -2.05 -2.11 -18.52
CA ASN A 410 -0.61 -1.91 -18.64
C ASN A 410 -0.17 -0.51 -18.21
N GLY A 411 -1.13 0.38 -17.90
CA GLY A 411 -0.89 1.73 -17.39
C GLY A 411 -0.22 2.65 -18.41
N ASN A 412 -0.31 2.34 -19.71
CA ASN A 412 0.37 3.09 -20.75
C ASN A 412 -0.46 4.29 -21.27
N GLY A 413 -1.71 4.44 -20.81
CA GLY A 413 -2.62 5.51 -21.21
C GLY A 413 -3.22 5.35 -22.61
N VAL A 414 -3.08 4.18 -23.23
CA VAL A 414 -3.55 3.81 -24.57
C VAL A 414 -4.45 2.58 -24.44
N LEU A 415 -5.63 2.64 -25.05
CA LEU A 415 -6.58 1.55 -24.97
C LEU A 415 -6.23 0.43 -25.96
N ASP A 416 -5.87 -0.73 -25.42
CA ASP A 416 -5.56 -1.95 -26.17
C ASP A 416 -6.80 -2.85 -26.36
N ALA A 417 -6.71 -3.85 -27.24
CA ALA A 417 -7.87 -4.69 -27.60
C ALA A 417 -8.34 -5.59 -26.44
N ASP A 418 -7.41 -6.03 -25.59
CA ASP A 418 -7.63 -6.86 -24.40
C ASP A 418 -8.08 -6.06 -23.16
N GLU A 419 -8.11 -4.74 -23.27
CA GLU A 419 -8.52 -3.82 -22.20
C GLU A 419 -10.02 -3.51 -22.20
N TYR A 420 -10.74 -3.96 -23.24
CA TYR A 420 -12.20 -3.89 -23.28
C TYR A 420 -12.84 -4.96 -22.40
N ILE A 421 -13.40 -4.54 -21.27
CA ILE A 421 -14.21 -5.41 -20.39
C ILE A 421 -15.59 -5.66 -20.99
N SER A 422 -16.21 -4.62 -21.53
CA SER A 422 -17.52 -4.71 -22.17
C SER A 422 -17.67 -3.71 -23.32
N ASN A 423 -18.36 -4.13 -24.36
CA ASN A 423 -18.67 -3.33 -25.53
C ASN A 423 -20.07 -3.70 -26.01
N ILE A 424 -21.03 -2.81 -25.78
CA ILE A 424 -22.42 -3.03 -26.21
C ILE A 424 -22.90 -1.85 -27.06
N GLN A 425 -23.69 -2.15 -28.10
CA GLN A 425 -24.49 -1.14 -28.80
C GLN A 425 -25.93 -1.24 -28.31
N THR A 426 -26.53 -0.13 -27.88
CA THR A 426 -27.88 -0.12 -27.34
C THR A 426 -28.67 1.13 -27.70
N SER A 427 -29.99 0.98 -27.80
CA SER A 427 -30.96 2.07 -28.02
C SER A 427 -32.02 2.14 -26.92
N SER A 428 -31.84 1.37 -25.84
CA SER A 428 -32.74 1.30 -24.69
C SER A 428 -31.95 1.21 -23.39
N THR A 429 -32.63 1.20 -22.25
CA THR A 429 -31.96 0.97 -20.96
C THR A 429 -31.10 -0.30 -21.02
N SER A 430 -29.85 -0.20 -20.59
CA SER A 430 -28.91 -1.32 -20.56
C SER A 430 -27.96 -1.15 -19.38
N ASN A 431 -27.39 -2.26 -18.91
CA ASN A 431 -26.49 -2.26 -17.77
C ASN A 431 -25.26 -3.11 -18.10
N ILE A 432 -24.08 -2.54 -17.87
CA ILE A 432 -22.82 -3.27 -17.84
C ILE A 432 -22.34 -3.31 -16.39
N GLY A 433 -21.78 -4.43 -15.95
CA GLY A 433 -21.48 -4.63 -14.54
C GLY A 433 -21.21 -6.07 -14.15
N GLY A 434 -20.79 -6.28 -12.91
CA GLY A 434 -20.24 -7.53 -12.43
C GLY A 434 -19.40 -7.33 -11.16
N ASN A 435 -18.56 -8.32 -10.85
CA ASN A 435 -17.60 -8.24 -9.76
C ASN A 435 -16.30 -7.64 -10.30
N PHE A 436 -15.79 -6.63 -9.62
CA PHE A 436 -14.65 -5.83 -10.04
C PHE A 436 -13.61 -5.83 -8.94
N ALA A 437 -12.35 -6.05 -9.30
CA ALA A 437 -11.21 -5.81 -8.42
C ALA A 437 -11.09 -4.32 -8.10
N ALA A 438 -10.33 -4.00 -7.05
CA ALA A 438 -9.86 -2.65 -6.84
C ALA A 438 -9.09 -2.17 -8.09
N GLY A 439 -9.24 -0.90 -8.45
CA GLY A 439 -8.59 -0.37 -9.64
C GLY A 439 -9.37 0.76 -10.30
N THR A 440 -8.80 1.29 -11.37
CA THR A 440 -9.38 2.39 -12.12
C THR A 440 -9.92 1.94 -13.46
N TYR A 441 -11.17 2.34 -13.73
CA TYR A 441 -11.95 1.91 -14.86
C TYR A 441 -12.51 3.11 -15.62
N TYR A 442 -12.83 2.90 -16.89
CA TYR A 442 -13.32 3.95 -17.75
C TYR A 442 -14.61 3.55 -18.43
N LEU A 443 -15.52 4.52 -18.53
CA LEU A 443 -16.76 4.42 -19.28
C LEU A 443 -16.68 5.32 -20.49
N ILE A 444 -16.99 4.78 -21.66
CA ILE A 444 -17.01 5.54 -22.91
C ILE A 444 -18.40 5.44 -23.51
N VAL A 445 -19.02 6.58 -23.77
CA VAL A 445 -20.28 6.69 -24.51
C VAL A 445 -19.99 7.34 -25.85
N GLN A 446 -20.34 6.65 -26.94
CA GLN A 446 -20.10 7.11 -28.31
C GLN A 446 -21.38 6.98 -29.12
N GLN A 447 -21.61 7.89 -30.08
CA GLN A 447 -22.68 7.72 -31.07
C GLN A 447 -22.51 6.40 -31.84
N ALA A 448 -23.54 5.55 -31.89
CA ALA A 448 -23.47 4.33 -32.70
C ALA A 448 -23.55 4.63 -34.20
N THR A 449 -24.14 5.77 -34.57
CA THR A 449 -24.30 6.20 -35.96
C THR A 449 -23.88 7.66 -36.08
N THR A 450 -23.04 7.94 -37.08
CA THR A 450 -22.55 9.28 -37.41
C THR A 450 -23.69 10.28 -37.56
N ASN A 451 -23.58 11.45 -36.93
CA ASN A 451 -24.58 12.54 -36.95
C ASN A 451 -25.95 12.23 -36.31
N GLN A 452 -26.04 11.24 -35.40
CA GLN A 452 -27.24 10.99 -34.59
C GLN A 452 -26.96 11.40 -33.13
N PRO A 453 -27.20 12.67 -32.76
CA PRO A 453 -26.98 13.12 -31.39
C PRO A 453 -27.89 12.36 -30.43
N THR A 454 -27.37 12.07 -29.24
CA THR A 454 -28.13 11.36 -28.22
C THR A 454 -27.89 11.91 -26.84
N ASN A 455 -28.98 12.15 -26.13
CA ASN A 455 -28.95 12.31 -24.69
C ASN A 455 -28.77 10.94 -24.03
N TYR A 456 -28.22 10.91 -22.83
CA TYR A 456 -28.17 9.73 -22.01
C TYR A 456 -28.17 10.10 -20.53
N ARG A 457 -28.52 9.12 -19.70
CA ARG A 457 -28.34 9.16 -18.26
C ARG A 457 -27.57 7.93 -17.81
N LEU A 458 -26.49 8.15 -17.07
CA LEU A 458 -25.77 7.08 -16.38
C LEU A 458 -26.25 6.99 -14.93
N ASN A 459 -26.53 5.78 -14.46
CA ASN A 459 -26.81 5.46 -13.07
C ASN A 459 -25.76 4.44 -12.63
N LEU A 460 -24.89 4.86 -11.73
CA LEU A 460 -23.77 4.06 -11.25
C LEU A 460 -24.05 3.66 -9.80
N SER A 461 -23.76 2.41 -9.45
CA SER A 461 -23.79 1.95 -8.07
C SER A 461 -22.74 0.88 -7.83
N SER A 462 -22.18 0.86 -6.62
CA SER A 462 -21.25 -0.17 -6.16
C SER A 462 -21.68 -0.73 -4.81
N ASN A 463 -21.58 -2.04 -4.66
CA ASN A 463 -21.76 -2.74 -3.39
C ASN A 463 -20.61 -3.72 -3.21
N GLY A 464 -19.96 -3.72 -2.06
CA GLY A 464 -18.89 -4.64 -1.73
C GLY A 464 -19.27 -6.10 -1.89
N LEU A 465 -18.32 -6.91 -2.34
CA LEU A 465 -18.56 -8.35 -2.51
C LEU A 465 -18.76 -9.08 -1.17
N GLY A 466 -18.16 -8.57 -0.08
CA GLY A 466 -18.23 -9.18 1.24
C GLY A 466 -17.52 -10.54 1.30
N GLY A 467 -17.01 -10.91 2.48
CA GLY A 467 -16.42 -12.23 2.69
C GLY A 467 -15.02 -12.44 2.11
N ILE A 468 -14.51 -11.51 1.27
CA ILE A 468 -13.09 -11.42 0.89
C ILE A 468 -12.27 -11.20 2.15
N ASN A 469 -11.25 -12.03 2.35
CA ASN A 469 -10.48 -12.05 3.60
C ASN A 469 -8.95 -12.12 3.38
N THR A 470 -8.50 -11.88 2.15
CA THR A 470 -7.11 -11.63 1.78
C THR A 470 -6.75 -10.18 2.14
N SER A 471 -5.48 -9.95 2.53
CA SER A 471 -5.01 -8.62 2.92
C SER A 471 -4.87 -7.63 1.76
N ARG A 472 -4.80 -8.17 0.54
CA ARG A 472 -4.80 -7.49 -0.75
C ARG A 472 -5.19 -8.50 -1.84
N ASP A 473 -5.40 -8.00 -3.05
CA ASP A 473 -5.55 -8.79 -4.25
C ASP A 473 -4.37 -9.77 -4.43
N PRO A 474 -4.62 -11.07 -4.67
CA PRO A 474 -3.59 -12.04 -5.01
C PRO A 474 -2.77 -11.68 -6.25
N GLY A 475 -3.31 -10.87 -7.15
CA GLY A 475 -2.59 -10.28 -8.26
C GLY A 475 -2.33 -11.26 -9.40
N GLU A 476 -2.05 -10.69 -10.58
CA GLU A 476 -1.98 -11.46 -11.82
C GLU A 476 -0.56 -11.92 -12.21
N THR A 477 0.49 -11.60 -11.43
CA THR A 477 1.90 -11.95 -11.74
C THR A 477 2.65 -12.51 -10.54
N THR A 478 3.82 -13.13 -10.75
CA THR A 478 4.71 -13.59 -9.66
C THR A 478 5.18 -12.45 -8.76
N ALA A 479 5.37 -11.25 -9.31
CA ALA A 479 5.81 -10.06 -8.59
C ALA A 479 4.70 -9.47 -7.71
N THR A 480 3.45 -9.58 -8.16
CA THR A 480 2.26 -9.11 -7.42
C THR A 480 1.63 -10.19 -6.55
N ALA A 481 2.06 -11.45 -6.70
CA ALA A 481 1.52 -12.61 -5.99
C ALA A 481 1.33 -12.36 -4.49
N LEU A 482 0.19 -12.78 -3.94
CA LEU A 482 -0.02 -12.75 -2.50
C LEU A 482 0.87 -13.79 -1.81
N ASN A 483 1.80 -13.29 -1.02
CA ASN A 483 2.75 -14.12 -0.29
C ASN A 483 2.11 -14.66 0.99
N LEU A 484 1.83 -15.96 1.00
CA LEU A 484 1.28 -16.70 2.13
C LEU A 484 2.36 -17.09 3.17
N GLY A 485 3.62 -16.73 2.90
CA GLY A 485 4.74 -16.91 3.81
C GLY A 485 5.40 -18.28 3.72
N VAL A 486 5.97 -18.71 4.85
CA VAL A 486 6.65 -19.99 4.99
C VAL A 486 5.67 -21.00 5.59
N LEU A 487 5.39 -22.07 4.87
CA LEU A 487 4.62 -23.20 5.37
C LEU A 487 5.55 -24.15 6.12
N SER A 488 5.19 -24.45 7.37
CA SER A 488 5.85 -25.45 8.23
C SER A 488 4.79 -26.37 8.83
N THR A 489 5.18 -27.48 9.47
CA THR A 489 4.28 -28.54 9.96
C THR A 489 3.38 -28.12 11.15
N THR A 490 3.22 -26.81 11.40
CA THR A 490 2.55 -26.24 12.59
C THR A 490 1.27 -25.46 12.23
N PHE A 491 0.80 -25.49 10.98
CA PHE A 491 -0.37 -24.71 10.55
C PHE A 491 -1.66 -25.54 10.47
N ASN A 492 -2.73 -25.03 11.09
CA ASN A 492 -4.12 -25.50 10.88
C ASN A 492 -4.66 -25.03 9.52
N THR A 493 -5.83 -25.52 9.12
CA THR A 493 -6.51 -25.12 7.88
C THR A 493 -6.64 -23.60 7.77
N ILE A 494 -5.95 -23.02 6.78
CA ILE A 494 -6.07 -21.61 6.41
C ILE A 494 -7.02 -21.53 5.22
N GLU A 495 -7.96 -20.59 5.27
CA GLU A 495 -8.99 -20.41 4.24
C GLU A 495 -8.99 -18.94 3.78
N PHE A 496 -8.77 -18.76 2.48
CA PHE A 496 -8.85 -17.50 1.76
C PHE A 496 -10.09 -17.52 0.88
N ASN A 497 -10.81 -16.42 0.83
CA ASN A 497 -11.94 -16.21 -0.05
C ASN A 497 -11.58 -15.08 -1.00
N ASP A 498 -11.71 -15.35 -2.29
CA ASP A 498 -11.50 -14.33 -3.31
C ASP A 498 -12.46 -14.49 -4.48
N PHE A 499 -12.31 -13.64 -5.49
CA PHE A 499 -13.05 -13.76 -6.73
C PHE A 499 -12.13 -13.60 -7.93
N ILE A 500 -12.54 -14.19 -9.05
CA ILE A 500 -11.97 -13.95 -10.38
C ILE A 500 -13.11 -13.51 -11.30
N GLY A 501 -12.81 -12.67 -12.27
CA GLY A 501 -13.80 -12.11 -13.17
C GLY A 501 -13.23 -11.31 -14.33
N THR A 502 -14.08 -10.52 -14.95
CA THR A 502 -13.73 -9.80 -16.19
C THR A 502 -12.71 -8.69 -15.98
N SER A 503 -12.56 -8.19 -14.75
CA SER A 503 -11.49 -7.24 -14.40
C SER A 503 -10.34 -7.85 -13.59
N ASP A 504 -10.49 -9.10 -13.14
CA ASP A 504 -9.54 -9.82 -12.30
C ASP A 504 -9.36 -11.22 -12.88
N LEU A 505 -8.39 -11.34 -13.79
CA LEU A 505 -8.34 -12.48 -14.70
C LEU A 505 -7.73 -13.71 -14.04
N GLN A 506 -6.96 -13.53 -12.97
CA GLN A 506 -6.34 -14.62 -12.25
C GLN A 506 -5.76 -14.14 -10.92
N ASP A 507 -5.81 -15.05 -9.95
CA ASP A 507 -5.18 -14.88 -8.66
C ASP A 507 -3.94 -15.74 -8.54
N ILE A 508 -2.82 -15.14 -8.15
CA ILE A 508 -1.57 -15.84 -7.90
C ILE A 508 -1.19 -15.76 -6.42
N TYR A 509 -1.14 -16.91 -5.77
CA TYR A 509 -0.58 -17.04 -4.42
C TYR A 509 0.83 -17.60 -4.49
N ARG A 510 1.69 -17.19 -3.56
CA ARG A 510 3.05 -17.71 -3.42
C ARG A 510 3.28 -18.19 -2.00
N PHE A 511 4.00 -19.30 -1.84
CA PHE A 511 4.49 -19.73 -0.53
C PHE A 511 5.85 -20.43 -0.66
N THR A 512 6.51 -20.62 0.47
CA THR A 512 7.78 -21.35 0.57
C THR A 512 7.66 -22.47 1.59
N THR A 513 8.37 -23.58 1.39
CA THR A 513 8.47 -24.68 2.37
C THR A 513 9.85 -24.62 3.03
N THR A 514 9.95 -24.85 4.34
CA THR A 514 11.26 -24.98 5.04
C THR A 514 11.60 -26.40 5.43
N ASP A 515 10.59 -27.25 5.53
CA ASP A 515 10.71 -28.64 5.97
C ASP A 515 10.06 -29.57 4.93
N GLN A 516 10.49 -30.83 4.93
CA GLN A 516 9.79 -31.91 4.24
C GLN A 516 8.41 -32.10 4.87
N GLY A 517 7.36 -32.16 4.06
CA GLY A 517 5.98 -32.10 4.52
C GLY A 517 4.96 -32.18 3.39
N ASN A 518 3.71 -32.50 3.74
CA ASN A 518 2.64 -32.68 2.78
C ASN A 518 1.75 -31.44 2.70
N PHE A 519 1.73 -30.78 1.55
CA PHE A 519 0.73 -29.78 1.24
C PHE A 519 -0.59 -30.46 0.85
N ASN A 520 -1.65 -30.14 1.59
CA ASN A 520 -3.01 -30.59 1.30
C ASN A 520 -3.88 -29.35 1.07
N GLY A 521 -4.03 -28.94 -0.19
CA GLY A 521 -4.87 -27.82 -0.57
C GLY A 521 -6.23 -28.25 -1.10
N GLN A 522 -7.15 -27.30 -1.18
CA GLN A 522 -8.48 -27.46 -1.74
C GLN A 522 -9.01 -26.14 -2.28
N ILE A 523 -9.78 -26.22 -3.36
CA ILE A 523 -10.61 -25.13 -3.84
C ILE A 523 -12.07 -25.50 -3.58
N PHE A 524 -12.84 -24.61 -2.96
CA PHE A 524 -14.24 -24.82 -2.58
C PHE A 524 -15.05 -23.52 -2.68
N ASN A 525 -16.33 -23.53 -2.31
CA ASN A 525 -17.27 -22.39 -2.45
C ASN A 525 -17.25 -21.74 -3.85
N ILE A 526 -17.10 -22.57 -4.87
CA ILE A 526 -16.93 -22.18 -6.26
C ILE A 526 -18.30 -21.77 -6.83
N SER A 527 -18.46 -20.51 -7.23
CA SER A 527 -19.70 -20.05 -7.87
C SER A 527 -19.69 -20.20 -9.39
N SER A 528 -18.54 -20.48 -10.00
CA SER A 528 -18.38 -20.67 -11.43
C SER A 528 -17.12 -21.46 -11.74
N SER A 529 -17.04 -22.16 -12.89
CA SER A 529 -15.91 -23.07 -13.14
C SER A 529 -14.56 -22.33 -13.11
N VAL A 530 -13.63 -22.87 -12.33
CA VAL A 530 -12.26 -22.36 -12.24
C VAL A 530 -11.26 -23.41 -12.70
N ILE A 531 -10.05 -22.96 -13.02
CA ILE A 531 -8.86 -23.77 -13.21
C ILE A 531 -7.87 -23.36 -12.12
N ALA A 532 -7.37 -24.32 -11.36
CA ALA A 532 -6.31 -24.10 -10.39
C ALA A 532 -5.06 -24.90 -10.79
N GLU A 533 -3.93 -24.22 -10.78
CA GLU A 533 -2.62 -24.73 -11.21
C GLU A 533 -1.59 -24.50 -10.12
N ILE A 534 -0.66 -25.44 -9.94
CA ILE A 534 0.50 -25.28 -9.05
C ILE A 534 1.76 -25.29 -9.90
N PHE A 535 2.64 -24.32 -9.63
CA PHE A 535 3.91 -24.13 -10.31
C PHE A 535 5.08 -24.25 -9.34
N ILE A 536 6.21 -24.66 -9.90
CA ILE A 536 7.53 -24.53 -9.32
C ILE A 536 8.42 -23.75 -10.30
N ASP A 537 8.76 -22.52 -9.96
CA ASP A 537 9.69 -21.69 -10.76
C ASP A 537 11.08 -22.34 -10.69
N SER A 538 11.36 -23.20 -11.67
CA SER A 538 12.51 -24.11 -11.67
C SER A 538 13.74 -23.41 -12.23
N ASN A 539 13.52 -22.45 -13.12
CA ASN A 539 14.58 -21.69 -13.78
C ASN A 539 14.91 -20.37 -13.05
N LYS A 540 14.11 -19.97 -12.05
CA LYS A 540 14.27 -18.77 -11.21
C LYS A 540 14.22 -17.48 -12.01
N ASN A 541 13.42 -17.45 -13.08
CA ASN A 541 13.21 -16.25 -13.89
C ASN A 541 11.99 -15.45 -13.44
N GLU A 542 11.25 -15.94 -12.43
CA GLU A 542 10.04 -15.33 -11.90
C GLU A 542 8.91 -15.23 -12.94
N ILE A 543 8.85 -16.11 -13.94
CA ILE A 543 7.78 -16.16 -14.94
C ILE A 543 7.15 -17.56 -14.91
N LEU A 544 5.84 -17.63 -14.66
CA LEU A 544 5.14 -18.92 -14.61
C LEU A 544 4.88 -19.45 -16.02
N GLU A 545 5.52 -20.57 -16.34
CA GLU A 545 5.46 -21.18 -17.67
C GLU A 545 4.72 -22.53 -17.66
N ASP A 546 4.10 -22.91 -18.79
CA ASP A 546 3.33 -24.15 -18.88
C ASP A 546 4.16 -25.41 -18.55
N GLY A 547 5.47 -25.36 -18.82
CA GLY A 547 6.41 -26.45 -18.50
C GLY A 547 6.73 -26.60 -17.01
N GLU A 548 6.34 -25.63 -16.19
CA GLU A 548 6.57 -25.59 -14.75
C GLU A 548 5.32 -25.98 -13.94
N ILE A 549 4.20 -26.25 -14.63
CA ILE A 549 2.97 -26.75 -14.03
C ILE A 549 3.20 -28.16 -13.53
N ILE A 550 3.14 -28.33 -12.21
CA ILE A 550 3.23 -29.65 -11.55
C ILE A 550 1.86 -30.22 -11.20
N PHE A 551 0.83 -29.38 -11.19
CA PHE A 551 -0.57 -29.77 -10.99
C PHE A 551 -1.51 -28.83 -11.72
N SER A 552 -2.56 -29.36 -12.34
CA SER A 552 -3.64 -28.57 -12.95
C SER A 552 -4.95 -29.32 -12.81
N GLN A 553 -5.99 -28.62 -12.32
CA GLN A 553 -7.33 -29.16 -12.23
C GLN A 553 -8.38 -28.07 -12.50
N SER A 554 -9.41 -28.43 -13.26
CA SER A 554 -10.60 -27.60 -13.45
C SER A 554 -11.80 -28.18 -12.71
N GLY A 555 -12.66 -27.34 -12.16
CA GLY A 555 -13.89 -27.79 -11.50
C GLY A 555 -14.91 -26.66 -11.29
N ASN A 556 -16.18 -27.05 -11.17
CA ASN A 556 -17.31 -26.19 -10.79
C ASN A 556 -17.88 -26.57 -9.41
N SER A 557 -17.20 -27.46 -8.68
CA SER A 557 -17.49 -27.92 -7.32
C SER A 557 -16.16 -28.14 -6.59
N GLN A 558 -16.18 -28.37 -5.28
CA GLN A 558 -14.97 -28.58 -4.49
C GLN A 558 -14.03 -29.64 -5.10
N PHE A 559 -12.73 -29.32 -5.14
CA PHE A 559 -11.67 -30.25 -5.55
C PHE A 559 -10.38 -30.00 -4.76
N LEU A 560 -9.48 -30.98 -4.77
CA LEU A 560 -8.26 -30.98 -3.96
C LEU A 560 -7.06 -30.59 -4.81
N LEU A 561 -6.18 -29.75 -4.24
CA LEU A 561 -4.87 -29.43 -4.77
C LEU A 561 -3.87 -30.44 -4.18
N ARG A 562 -3.28 -31.28 -5.02
CA ARG A 562 -2.40 -32.39 -4.62
C ARG A 562 -1.06 -32.35 -5.37
N ASN A 563 -0.18 -33.30 -5.07
CA ASN A 563 1.07 -33.56 -5.79
C ASN A 563 2.11 -32.42 -5.72
N ILE A 564 2.26 -31.78 -4.57
CA ILE A 564 3.45 -30.95 -4.34
C ILE A 564 4.61 -31.90 -4.00
N PRO A 565 5.74 -31.85 -4.73
CA PRO A 565 6.93 -32.62 -4.41
C PRO A 565 7.37 -32.41 -2.98
N ASP A 566 7.84 -33.47 -2.34
CA ASP A 566 8.34 -33.44 -0.97
C ASP A 566 9.78 -32.89 -0.95
N GLU A 567 9.92 -31.63 -1.35
CA GLU A 567 11.20 -30.93 -1.49
C GLU A 567 11.36 -29.83 -0.43
N VAL A 568 12.54 -29.79 0.16
CA VAL A 568 12.94 -28.84 1.20
C VAL A 568 13.37 -27.52 0.55
N ALA A 569 12.92 -26.38 1.10
CA ALA A 569 13.37 -25.04 0.69
C ALA A 569 13.01 -24.64 -0.74
N GLN A 570 11.75 -24.87 -1.15
CA GLN A 570 11.26 -24.52 -2.49
C GLN A 570 10.15 -23.44 -2.43
N THR A 571 10.15 -22.56 -3.44
CA THR A 571 9.05 -21.61 -3.68
C THR A 571 8.04 -22.24 -4.63
N TYR A 572 6.76 -22.17 -4.27
CA TYR A 572 5.63 -22.63 -5.08
C TYR A 572 4.67 -21.48 -5.35
N TYR A 573 3.97 -21.58 -6.48
CA TYR A 573 2.88 -20.67 -6.83
C TYR A 573 1.59 -21.44 -7.07
N ILE A 574 0.46 -20.88 -6.66
CA ILE A 574 -0.88 -21.37 -6.98
C ILE A 574 -1.53 -20.30 -7.86
N ARG A 575 -1.90 -20.65 -9.08
CA ARG A 575 -2.68 -19.78 -9.97
C ARG A 575 -4.12 -20.27 -10.03
N ILE A 576 -5.07 -19.38 -9.80
CA ILE A 576 -6.50 -19.65 -9.92
C ILE A 576 -7.05 -18.71 -10.98
N ARG A 577 -7.68 -19.26 -12.02
CA ARG A 577 -8.17 -18.48 -13.17
C ARG A 577 -9.51 -19.02 -13.68
N PRO A 578 -10.35 -18.20 -14.33
CA PRO A 578 -11.62 -18.65 -14.84
C PRO A 578 -11.43 -19.72 -15.92
N ASN A 579 -12.31 -20.71 -15.95
CA ASN A 579 -12.41 -21.58 -17.11
C ASN A 579 -12.86 -20.73 -18.31
N PRO A 580 -12.27 -20.84 -19.52
CA PRO A 580 -12.63 -20.01 -20.68
C PRO A 580 -14.12 -19.98 -21.03
N SER A 581 -14.89 -20.98 -20.59
CA SER A 581 -16.35 -21.05 -20.76
C SER A 581 -17.16 -20.21 -19.77
N THR A 582 -16.51 -19.66 -18.74
CA THR A 582 -17.13 -18.95 -17.62
C THR A 582 -16.32 -17.70 -17.25
N ASN A 583 -16.91 -16.52 -17.28
CA ASN A 583 -16.13 -15.27 -17.18
C ASN A 583 -16.10 -14.63 -15.79
N LYS A 584 -16.60 -15.30 -14.73
CA LYS A 584 -16.68 -14.73 -13.37
C LYS A 584 -17.09 -15.74 -12.31
N GLY A 585 -16.52 -15.64 -11.11
CA GLY A 585 -16.96 -16.37 -9.91
C GLY A 585 -16.08 -16.10 -8.68
N THR A 586 -16.67 -16.25 -7.50
CA THR A 586 -15.98 -16.40 -6.22
C THR A 586 -15.47 -17.83 -6.01
N TYR A 587 -14.44 -17.97 -5.19
CA TYR A 587 -13.92 -19.24 -4.71
C TYR A 587 -13.33 -19.08 -3.29
N SER A 588 -13.07 -20.22 -2.65
CA SER A 588 -12.26 -20.31 -1.44
C SER A 588 -11.05 -21.21 -1.67
N LEU A 589 -9.85 -20.74 -1.32
CA LEU A 589 -8.62 -21.53 -1.25
C LEU A 589 -8.37 -21.94 0.20
N GLY A 590 -8.40 -23.25 0.46
CA GLY A 590 -8.07 -23.83 1.75
C GLY A 590 -6.79 -24.63 1.67
N TYR A 591 -5.91 -24.57 2.68
CA TYR A 591 -4.79 -25.51 2.76
C TYR A 591 -4.34 -25.85 4.18
N THR A 592 -3.64 -26.98 4.28
CA THR A 592 -2.87 -27.43 5.45
C THR A 592 -1.50 -27.91 5.00
N PHE A 593 -0.51 -27.80 5.90
CA PHE A 593 0.84 -28.34 5.68
C PHE A 593 1.26 -29.14 6.91
N THR A 594 1.53 -30.43 6.74
CA THR A 594 1.72 -31.41 7.83
C THR A 594 2.95 -32.26 7.66
#